data_AF-A0A6S5C5J0-F1
#
_entry.id   AF-A0A6S5C5J0-F1
#
_cell.length_a   1.000
_cell.length_b   1.000
_cell.length_c   1.000
_cell.angle_alpha   90.00
_cell.angle_beta   90.00
_cell.angle_gamma   90.00
#
_symmetry.space_group_name_H-M   'P 1'
#
loop_
_entity.id
_entity.type
_entity.pdbx_description
1 polymer ?
#
loop_
_entity_poly.entity_id
_entity_poly.type
_entity_poly.pdbx_seq_one_letter_code
_entity_poly.pdbx_strand_id
1 'polypeptide(L)'
;MRAARRHLGIVNAPLHYLNNFLHDEQLVPVLTDWQTGNRPFYMLCCQHQFAPLRVKMFVEFVEKYSARYRNRQWDNQFSQGDTLTHCI
;
A
#
# COMPACT_ATOMS: atom_id res chain seq x y z
N MET A 1 1.13 -6.54 -13.51
CA MET A 1 -0.36 -6.53 -13.51
C MET A 1 -1.01 -7.18 -14.72
N ARG A 2 -0.51 -6.97 -15.96
CA ARG A 2 -1.16 -7.49 -17.18
C ARG A 2 -1.42 -9.00 -17.19
N ALA A 3 -0.48 -9.82 -16.72
CA ALA A 3 -0.64 -11.28 -16.65
C ALA A 3 -1.71 -11.71 -15.63
N ALA A 4 -1.65 -11.17 -14.39
CA ALA A 4 -2.63 -11.47 -13.34
C ALA A 4 -4.07 -11.12 -13.77
N ARG A 5 -4.26 -9.96 -14.42
CA ARG A 5 -5.56 -9.55 -14.98
C ARG A 5 -6.09 -10.42 -16.12
N ARG A 6 -5.24 -11.29 -16.70
CA ARG A 6 -5.62 -12.26 -17.73
C ARG A 6 -5.70 -13.69 -17.17
N HIS A 7 -5.78 -13.82 -15.85
CA HIS A 7 -5.81 -15.10 -15.14
C HIS A 7 -4.57 -15.97 -15.37
N LEU A 8 -3.41 -15.35 -15.65
CA LEU A 8 -2.14 -16.05 -15.90
C LEU A 8 -1.24 -16.13 -14.64
N GLY A 9 -1.82 -15.98 -13.45
CA GLY A 9 -1.11 -16.16 -12.18
C GLY A 9 -1.41 -15.09 -11.14
N ILE A 10 -0.63 -15.14 -10.05
CA ILE A 10 -0.77 -14.28 -8.87
C ILE A 10 0.37 -13.25 -8.86
N VAL A 11 0.11 -12.06 -8.32
CA VAL A 11 1.11 -10.99 -8.19
C VAL A 11 1.11 -10.43 -6.77
N ASN A 12 2.31 -10.23 -6.22
CA ASN A 12 2.50 -9.43 -5.02
C ASN A 12 2.92 -8.01 -5.43
N ALA A 13 2.12 -7.01 -5.07
CA ALA A 13 2.39 -5.62 -5.38
C ALA A 13 1.85 -4.71 -4.25
N PRO A 14 2.37 -3.47 -4.12
CA PRO A 14 1.87 -2.54 -3.12
C PRO A 14 0.38 -2.23 -3.29
N LEU A 15 -0.37 -2.23 -2.18
CA LEU A 15 -1.83 -2.07 -2.19
C LEU A 15 -2.30 -0.78 -2.89
N HIS A 16 -1.59 0.33 -2.71
CA HIS A 16 -1.92 1.61 -3.35
C HIS A 16 -1.89 1.53 -4.88
N TYR A 17 -1.09 0.62 -5.45
CA TYR A 17 -1.02 0.39 -6.89
C TYR A 17 -2.14 -0.55 -7.38
N LEU A 18 -2.70 -1.37 -6.47
CA LEU A 18 -3.75 -2.34 -6.75
C LEU A 18 -5.16 -1.76 -6.61
N ASN A 19 -5.32 -0.68 -5.85
CA ASN A 19 -6.62 -0.16 -5.41
C ASN A 19 -7.66 -0.02 -6.54
N ASN A 20 -7.26 0.56 -7.68
CA ASN A 20 -8.17 0.74 -8.82
C ASN A 20 -8.61 -0.60 -9.42
N PHE A 21 -7.70 -1.57 -9.52
CA PHE A 21 -7.99 -2.88 -10.11
C PHE A 21 -8.83 -3.76 -9.17
N LEU A 22 -8.68 -3.58 -7.87
CA LEU A 22 -9.52 -4.22 -6.86
C LEU A 22 -10.93 -3.62 -6.87
N HIS A 23 -11.04 -2.29 -6.98
CA HIS A 23 -12.33 -1.60 -7.03
C HIS A 23 -13.12 -1.94 -8.29
N ASP A 24 -12.44 -2.10 -9.42
CA ASP A 24 -13.05 -2.49 -10.70
C ASP A 24 -13.24 -4.02 -10.84
N GLU A 25 -13.04 -4.80 -9.77
CA GLU A 25 -13.14 -6.28 -9.76
C GLU A 25 -12.25 -7.00 -10.80
N GLN A 26 -11.22 -6.32 -11.33
CA GLN A 26 -10.28 -6.89 -12.30
C GLN A 26 -9.22 -7.78 -11.63
N LEU A 27 -9.10 -7.68 -10.31
CA LEU A 27 -8.25 -8.50 -9.46
C LEU A 27 -9.03 -8.85 -8.20
N VAL A 28 -8.72 -10.01 -7.65
CA VAL A 28 -9.28 -10.49 -6.38
C VAL A 28 -8.11 -10.71 -5.42
N PRO A 29 -8.21 -10.25 -4.16
CA PRO A 29 -7.20 -10.56 -3.16
C PRO A 29 -7.16 -12.06 -2.91
N VAL A 30 -5.95 -12.61 -2.84
CA VAL A 30 -5.69 -14.01 -2.50
C VAL A 30 -4.74 -14.05 -1.31
N LEU A 31 -4.86 -15.06 -0.46
CA LEU A 31 -4.06 -15.19 0.78
C LEU A 31 -4.26 -14.01 1.74
N THR A 32 -5.52 -13.69 2.09
CA THR A 32 -5.88 -12.52 2.92
C THR A 32 -5.27 -12.54 4.31
N ASP A 33 -4.96 -13.73 4.83
CA ASP A 33 -4.34 -13.90 6.15
C ASP A 33 -2.81 -13.69 6.11
N TRP A 34 -2.23 -13.64 4.91
CA TRP A 34 -0.79 -13.47 4.73
C TRP A 34 -0.37 -12.04 5.05
N GLN A 35 0.30 -11.87 6.19
CA GLN A 35 0.87 -10.59 6.60
C GLN A 35 2.22 -10.36 5.92
N THR A 36 2.36 -9.27 5.16
CA THR A 36 3.68 -8.80 4.71
C THR A 36 4.30 -7.94 5.79
N GLY A 37 5.62 -7.99 5.93
CA GLY A 37 6.34 -7.05 6.78
C GLY A 37 6.14 -5.59 6.34
N ASN A 38 6.27 -4.67 7.30
CA ASN A 38 6.22 -3.23 7.05
C ASN A 38 7.32 -2.82 6.06
N ARG A 39 6.94 -2.11 4.99
CA ARG A 39 7.87 -1.59 3.98
C ARG A 39 7.95 -0.06 4.10
N PRO A 40 9.01 0.48 4.72
CA PRO A 40 9.16 1.93 4.86
C PRO A 40 9.36 2.60 3.49
N PHE A 41 8.81 3.81 3.34
CA PHE A 41 9.07 4.69 2.21
C PHE A 41 10.07 5.77 2.62
N TYR A 42 11.10 5.98 1.83
CA TYR A 42 12.16 6.94 2.11
C TYR A 42 12.14 8.09 1.10
N MET A 43 12.33 9.30 1.59
CA MET A 43 12.59 10.48 0.75
C MET A 43 14.10 10.75 0.78
N LEU A 44 14.74 10.75 -0.39
CA LEU A 44 16.16 11.04 -0.53
C LEU A 44 16.35 12.49 -0.96
N CYS A 45 17.03 13.28 -0.12
CA CYS A 45 17.31 14.69 -0.36
C CYS A 45 18.81 14.90 -0.57
N CYS A 46 19.24 15.00 -1.83
CA CYS A 46 20.64 15.30 -2.15
C CYS A 46 20.98 16.75 -1.77
N GLN A 47 22.14 16.94 -1.13
CA GLN A 47 22.70 18.27 -0.84
C GLN A 47 21.70 19.21 -0.16
N HIS A 48 21.05 18.75 0.93
CA HIS A 48 20.00 19.49 1.65
C HIS A 48 20.35 20.96 1.93
N GLN A 49 21.61 21.25 2.27
CA GLN A 49 22.10 22.61 2.52
C GLN A 49 21.99 23.53 1.29
N PHE A 50 22.22 23.01 0.08
CA PHE A 50 22.18 23.73 -1.19
C PHE A 50 20.87 23.56 -1.96
N ALA A 51 19.89 22.85 -1.40
CA ALA A 51 18.61 22.67 -2.05
C ALA A 51 17.89 24.03 -2.24
N PRO A 52 17.33 24.31 -3.44
CA PRO A 52 16.52 25.51 -3.65
C PRO A 52 15.36 25.59 -2.65
N LEU A 53 14.94 26.80 -2.28
CA LEU A 53 13.87 27.01 -1.28
C LEU A 53 12.60 26.21 -1.59
N ARG A 54 12.18 26.16 -2.86
CA ARG A 54 11.01 25.36 -3.29
C ARG A 54 11.14 23.87 -2.96
N VAL A 55 12.35 23.32 -3.03
CA VAL A 55 12.62 21.91 -2.71
C VAL A 55 12.55 21.71 -1.20
N LYS A 56 13.11 22.64 -0.41
CA LYS A 56 13.01 22.61 1.06
C LYS A 56 11.56 22.66 1.52
N MET A 57 10.77 23.59 0.98
CA MET A 57 9.33 23.69 1.25
C MET A 57 8.58 22.41 0.85
N PHE A 58 8.92 21.80 -0.28
CA PHE A 58 8.32 20.54 -0.71
C PHE A 58 8.67 19.38 0.23
N VAL A 59 9.93 19.28 0.67
CA VAL A 59 10.38 18.29 1.64
C VAL A 59 9.61 18.42 2.95
N GLU A 60 9.51 19.64 3.50
CA GLU A 60 8.74 19.92 4.71
C GLU A 60 7.26 19.58 4.54
N PHE A 61 6.67 19.90 3.39
CA PHE A 61 5.31 19.53 3.05
C PHE A 61 5.13 18.00 3.06
N VAL A 62 6.00 17.26 2.37
CA VAL A 62 5.94 15.79 2.32
C VAL A 62 6.10 15.21 3.71
N GLU A 63 7.07 15.65 4.51
CA GLU A 63 7.27 15.16 5.89
C GLU A 63 6.04 15.39 6.77
N LYS A 64 5.46 16.60 6.72
CA LYS A 64 4.27 16.96 7.51
C LYS A 64 3.05 16.10 7.19
N TYR A 65 2.78 15.86 5.90
CA TYR A 65 1.56 15.18 5.47
C TYR A 65 1.74 13.67 5.24
N SER A 66 2.97 13.17 5.19
CA SER A 66 3.29 11.75 5.07
C SER A 66 3.23 11.00 6.40
N ALA A 67 3.29 11.69 7.54
CA ALA A 67 3.35 11.08 8.88
C ALA A 67 2.19 10.09 9.13
N ARG A 68 0.98 10.40 8.67
CA ARG A 68 -0.20 9.51 8.76
C ARG A 68 -0.05 8.18 8.00
N TYR A 69 0.82 8.14 7.00
CA TYR A 69 1.13 6.92 6.24
C TYR A 69 2.31 6.14 6.85
N ARG A 70 3.11 6.77 7.72
CA ARG A 70 4.24 6.11 8.41
C ARG A 70 3.75 5.17 9.52
N ASN A 71 2.65 5.53 10.18
CA ASN A 71 2.09 4.79 11.32
C ASN A 71 0.80 4.02 10.98
N ARG A 72 0.34 4.05 9.73
CA ARG A 72 -0.81 3.25 9.31
C ARG A 72 -0.35 1.80 9.10
N GLN A 73 -0.35 1.03 10.18
CA GLN A 73 -0.59 -0.40 10.08
C GLN A 73 -1.97 -0.55 9.43
N TRP A 74 -2.00 -0.93 8.15
CA TRP A 74 -3.21 -1.47 7.52
C TRP A 74 -3.36 -2.97 7.85
N ASP A 75 -2.81 -3.39 8.99
CA ASP A 75 -3.05 -4.68 9.60
C ASP A 75 -4.35 -4.49 10.39
N ASN A 76 -5.49 -4.99 9.88
CA ASN A 76 -6.71 -5.41 10.61
C ASN A 76 -8.01 -5.32 9.81
N GLN A 77 -8.05 -4.77 8.60
CA GLN A 77 -9.32 -4.69 7.85
C GLN A 77 -9.72 -5.99 7.12
N PHE A 78 -8.80 -6.96 6.99
CA PHE A 78 -9.10 -8.28 6.41
C PHE A 78 -9.30 -9.38 7.47
N SER A 79 -9.30 -9.03 8.76
CA SER A 79 -9.56 -9.97 9.86
C SER A 79 -11.04 -10.11 10.23
N GLN A 80 -11.96 -9.40 9.56
CA GLN A 80 -13.37 -9.76 9.61
C GLN A 80 -13.64 -10.91 8.62
N GLY A 81 -13.21 -12.11 9.03
CA GLY A 81 -13.88 -13.30 8.57
C GLY A 81 -15.29 -13.28 9.16
N ASP A 82 -16.30 -13.16 8.30
CA ASP A 82 -17.67 -13.50 8.67
C ASP A 82 -17.65 -14.93 9.21
N THR A 83 -17.94 -15.08 10.51
CA THR A 83 -18.25 -16.36 11.13
C THR A 83 -19.57 -16.85 10.56
N LEU A 84 -19.52 -17.46 9.38
CA LEU A 84 -20.59 -18.33 8.91
C LEU A 84 -20.44 -19.67 9.62
N THR A 85 -21.04 -19.75 10.80
CA THR A 85 -21.52 -21.02 11.37
C THR A 85 -22.45 -21.65 10.34
N HIS A 86 -21.92 -22.59 9.55
CA HIS A 86 -22.76 -23.57 8.87
C HIS A 86 -22.40 -24.95 9.39
N CYS A 87 -23.32 -25.47 10.19
CA CYS A 87 -23.37 -26.86 10.64
C CYS A 87 -23.28 -27.81 9.44
N ILE A 88 -22.49 -28.88 9.58
CA ILE A 88 -22.87 -30.26 9.27
C ILE A 88 -22.25 -31.15 10.35
#